data_AF-A0A2G9T4Q9-F1
#
_entry.id   AF-A0A2G9T4Q9-F1
#
_cell.length_a   1.000
_cell.length_b   1.000
_cell.length_c   1.000
_cell.angle_alpha   90.00
_cell.angle_beta   90.00
_cell.angle_gamma   90.00
#
_symmetry.space_group_name_H-M   'P 1'
#
loop_
_entity.id
_entity.type
_entity.pdbx_description
1 polymer ?
#
loop_
_entity_poly.entity_id
_entity_poly.type
_entity_poly.pdbx_seq_one_letter_code
_entity_poly.pdbx_strand_id
1 'polypeptide(L)'
;IADALNDYSTIGYDVVGMCVNDVLCHCAAPIAFVDYYVTGRLNREHAREVVASIANACIESDCSLVGEFREKTKLLSGGKDE
;
A
#
# COMPACT_ATOMS: atom_id res chain seq x y z
N ILE A 1 12.29 -1.90 -7.33
CA ILE A 1 12.17 -1.54 -8.77
C ILE A 1 11.42 -0.22 -8.90
N ALA A 2 10.19 -0.09 -8.35
CA ALA A 2 9.43 1.17 -8.31
C ALA A 2 10.27 2.40 -7.92
N ASP A 3 11.01 2.31 -6.81
CA ASP A 3 11.88 3.42 -6.34
C ASP A 3 13.00 3.79 -7.33
N ALA A 4 13.63 2.79 -7.97
CA ALA A 4 14.68 3.01 -8.96
C ALA A 4 14.14 3.63 -10.26
N LEU A 5 12.86 3.44 -10.56
CA LEU A 5 12.17 4.03 -11.70
C LEU A 5 11.44 5.33 -11.36
N ASN A 6 11.37 5.70 -10.08
CA ASN A 6 10.55 6.78 -9.56
C ASN A 6 9.09 6.71 -10.07
N ASP A 7 8.52 5.50 -10.06
CA ASP A 7 7.15 5.21 -10.47
C ASP A 7 6.52 4.26 -9.45
N TYR A 8 5.52 4.75 -8.73
CA TYR A 8 4.79 3.98 -7.71
C TYR A 8 3.34 3.72 -8.13
N SER A 9 2.98 3.95 -9.39
CA SER A 9 1.61 3.86 -9.90
C SER A 9 1.04 2.43 -9.91
N THR A 10 1.89 1.40 -9.81
CA THR A 10 1.48 0.00 -9.89
C THR A 10 1.73 -0.82 -8.62
N ILE A 11 2.39 -0.26 -7.60
CA ILE A 11 2.83 -1.05 -6.43
C ILE A 11 1.65 -1.62 -5.62
N GLY A 12 0.50 -0.95 -5.65
CA GLY A 12 -0.71 -1.41 -4.98
C GLY A 12 -1.25 -2.72 -5.54
N TYR A 13 -1.04 -3.00 -6.84
CA TYR A 13 -1.45 -4.28 -7.43
C TYR A 13 -0.62 -5.44 -6.89
N ASP A 14 0.69 -5.24 -6.68
CA ASP A 14 1.55 -6.26 -6.09
C ASP A 14 1.11 -6.56 -4.65
N VAL A 15 0.84 -5.52 -3.86
CA VAL A 15 0.47 -5.65 -2.44
C VAL A 15 -0.91 -6.28 -2.28
N VAL A 16 -1.93 -5.75 -2.96
CA VAL A 16 -3.30 -6.26 -2.87
C VAL A 16 -3.39 -7.65 -3.50
N GLY A 17 -2.76 -7.85 -4.66
CA GLY A 17 -2.77 -9.13 -5.38
C GLY A 17 -2.16 -10.27 -4.57
N MET A 18 -1.07 -10.03 -3.84
CA MET A 18 -0.51 -11.04 -2.92
C MET A 18 -1.53 -11.47 -1.85
N CYS A 19 -2.21 -10.51 -1.22
CA CYS A 19 -3.19 -10.82 -0.17
C CYS A 19 -4.47 -11.47 -0.74
N VAL A 20 -5.00 -10.97 -1.85
CA VAL A 20 -6.22 -11.48 -2.48
C VAL A 20 -6.02 -12.93 -2.95
N ASN A 21 -4.86 -13.23 -3.55
CA ASN A 21 -4.54 -14.60 -3.98
C ASN A 21 -4.59 -15.59 -2.82
N ASP A 22 -4.08 -15.22 -1.64
CA ASP A 22 -4.11 -16.08 -0.46
C ASP A 22 -5.54 -16.31 0.03
N VAL A 23 -6.41 -15.30 -0.02
CA VAL A 23 -7.84 -15.45 0.33
C VAL A 23 -8.54 -16.39 -0.65
N LEU A 24 -8.30 -16.24 -1.95
CA LEU A 24 -8.90 -17.05 -3.01
C LEU A 24 -8.48 -18.53 -2.91
N CYS A 25 -7.23 -18.82 -2.50
CA CYS A 25 -6.76 -20.20 -2.27
C CYS A 25 -7.60 -20.97 -1.23
N HIS A 26 -8.31 -20.26 -0.36
CA HIS A 26 -9.20 -20.84 0.67
C HIS A 26 -10.68 -20.83 0.24
N CYS A 27 -10.97 -20.60 -1.04
CA CYS A 27 -12.32 -20.46 -1.58
C CYS A 27 -13.16 -19.36 -0.90
N ALA A 28 -12.51 -18.30 -0.41
CA ALA A 28 -13.16 -17.15 0.20
C ALA A 28 -13.14 -15.94 -0.74
N ALA A 29 -14.12 -15.05 -0.59
CA ALA A 29 -14.15 -13.77 -1.30
C ALA A 29 -13.49 -12.69 -0.44
N PRO A 30 -12.58 -11.86 -0.99
CA PRO A 30 -12.06 -10.69 -0.29
C PRO A 30 -13.18 -9.67 -0.10
N ILE A 31 -13.32 -9.11 1.11
CA ILE A 31 -14.41 -8.17 1.45
C ILE A 31 -13.86 -6.76 1.69
N ALA A 32 -12.75 -6.68 2.41
CA ALA A 32 -12.10 -5.42 2.74
C ALA A 32 -10.58 -5.57 2.79
N PHE A 33 -9.88 -4.49 2.48
CA PHE A 33 -8.44 -4.35 2.55
C PHE A 33 -8.09 -3.16 3.45
N VAL A 34 -7.05 -3.29 4.27
CA VAL A 34 -6.56 -2.20 5.12
C VAL A 34 -5.08 -2.02 4.85
N ASP A 35 -4.68 -0.78 4.53
CA ASP A 35 -3.28 -0.45 4.28
C ASP A 35 -2.59 0.16 5.51
N TYR A 36 -1.27 0.00 5.55
CA TYR A 36 -0.41 0.66 6.52
C TYR A 36 0.86 1.16 5.86
N TYR A 37 0.82 2.39 5.35
CA TYR A 37 1.95 3.04 4.69
C TYR A 37 2.92 3.69 5.69
N VAL A 38 4.20 3.30 5.64
CA VAL A 38 5.26 3.82 6.52
C VAL A 38 6.47 4.24 5.69
N THR A 39 6.99 5.45 5.95
CA THR A 39 8.18 6.00 5.30
C THR A 39 9.01 6.83 6.28
N GLY A 40 10.33 6.88 6.08
CA GLY A 40 11.25 7.64 6.91
C GLY A 40 11.10 9.15 6.74
N ARG A 41 10.75 9.59 5.53
CA ARG A 41 10.31 10.96 5.24
C ARG A 41 9.13 10.90 4.27
N LEU A 42 8.07 11.63 4.60
CA LEU A 42 6.88 11.65 3.77
C LEU A 42 7.11 12.47 2.49
N ASN A 43 7.20 11.77 1.36
CA ASN A 43 6.99 12.38 0.05
C ASN A 43 5.51 12.22 -0.32
N ARG A 44 4.77 13.34 -0.35
CA ARG A 44 3.32 13.34 -0.60
C ARG A 44 2.95 12.85 -2.00
N GLU A 45 3.77 13.11 -3.01
CA GLU A 45 3.46 12.69 -4.37
C GLU A 45 3.57 11.18 -4.49
N HIS A 46 4.67 10.61 -3.97
CA HIS A 46 4.86 9.15 -3.96
C HIS A 46 3.76 8.48 -3.13
N ALA A 47 3.44 9.02 -1.95
CA ALA A 47 2.37 8.48 -1.12
C ALA A 47 1.01 8.52 -1.83
N ARG A 48 0.72 9.57 -2.60
CA ARG A 48 -0.52 9.68 -3.39
C ARG A 48 -0.58 8.61 -4.47
N GLU A 49 0.50 8.38 -5.22
CA GLU A 49 0.58 7.32 -6.23
C GLU A 49 0.39 5.94 -5.62
N VAL A 50 1.06 5.66 -4.50
CA VAL A 50 0.93 4.39 -3.77
C VAL A 50 -0.52 4.17 -3.35
N VAL A 51 -1.13 5.11 -2.63
CA VAL A 51 -2.51 4.97 -2.14
C VAL A 51 -3.51 4.85 -3.28
N ALA A 52 -3.33 5.63 -4.36
CA ALA A 52 -4.17 5.52 -5.55
C ALA A 52 -4.06 4.13 -6.21
N SER A 53 -2.85 3.60 -6.31
CA SER A 53 -2.63 2.25 -6.87
C SER A 53 -3.27 1.16 -6.01
N ILE A 54 -3.24 1.28 -4.68
CA ILE A 54 -3.91 0.35 -3.75
C ILE A 54 -5.42 0.42 -3.93
N ALA A 55 -5.98 1.63 -3.99
CA ALA A 55 -7.41 1.82 -4.19
C ALA A 55 -7.90 1.20 -5.51
N ASN A 56 -7.16 1.40 -6.60
CA ASN A 56 -7.48 0.80 -7.90
C ASN A 56 -7.40 -0.73 -7.85
N ALA A 57 -6.36 -1.28 -7.22
CA ALA A 57 -6.22 -2.72 -7.07
C ALA A 57 -7.35 -3.35 -6.22
N CYS A 58 -7.83 -2.65 -5.20
CA CYS A 58 -8.99 -3.09 -4.42
C CYS A 58 -10.27 -3.13 -5.25
N ILE A 59 -10.50 -2.11 -6.11
CA ILE A 59 -11.63 -2.09 -7.05
C ILE A 59 -11.57 -3.27 -8.01
N GLU A 60 -10.40 -3.55 -8.60
CA GLU A 60 -10.22 -4.70 -9.51
C GLU A 60 -10.36 -6.06 -8.80
N SER A 61 -10.13 -6.09 -7.49
CA SER A 61 -10.26 -7.29 -6.66
C SER A 61 -11.62 -7.45 -5.98
N ASP A 62 -12.62 -6.63 -6.35
CA ASP A 62 -13.96 -6.60 -5.75
C ASP A 62 -13.97 -6.45 -4.22
N CYS A 63 -13.00 -5.71 -3.65
CA CYS A 63 -12.89 -5.49 -2.22
C CYS A 63 -12.86 -4.00 -1.84
N SER A 64 -13.35 -3.66 -0.65
CA SER A 64 -13.36 -2.28 -0.17
C SER A 64 -12.02 -1.90 0.46
N LEU A 65 -11.41 -0.80 0.03
CA LEU A 65 -10.30 -0.20 0.80
C LEU A 65 -10.86 0.53 2.02
N VAL A 66 -10.42 0.13 3.22
CA VAL A 66 -10.87 0.66 4.50
C VAL A 66 -9.65 1.09 5.32
N GLY A 67 -9.69 2.28 5.90
CA GLY A 67 -8.57 2.73 6.74
C GLY A 67 -8.66 4.19 7.15
N GLU A 68 -7.78 4.56 8.08
CA GLU A 68 -7.55 5.94 8.50
C GLU A 68 -6.15 6.37 8.06
N PHE A 69 -6.05 7.49 7.34
CA PHE A 69 -4.74 8.08 7.05
C PHE A 69 -4.15 8.67 8.34
N ARG A 70 -3.04 8.08 8.83
CA ARG A 70 -2.30 8.60 9.99
C ARG A 70 -0.82 8.80 9.66
N GLU A 71 -0.39 10.04 9.58
CA GLU A 71 1.03 10.37 9.44
C GLU A 71 1.76 10.10 10.77
N LYS A 72 2.69 9.14 10.78
CA LYS A 72 3.59 8.87 11.92
C LYS A 72 5.05 9.01 11.51
N THR A 73 5.63 10.19 11.76
CA THR A 73 7.00 10.55 11.35
C THR A 73 8.12 9.89 12.19
N LYS A 74 7.82 9.32 13.38
CA LYS A 74 8.84 8.84 14.33
C LYS A 74 9.02 7.33 14.43
N LEU A 75 8.35 6.53 13.59
CA LEU A 75 8.46 5.06 13.72
C LEU A 75 9.77 4.49 13.15
N LEU A 76 10.40 5.22 12.23
CA LEU A 76 11.63 4.81 11.53
C LEU A 76 12.87 5.60 11.96
N SER A 77 12.77 6.51 12.94
CA SER A 77 13.92 7.22 13.50
C SER A 77 14.68 6.30 14.47
N GLY A 78 15.44 5.37 13.89
CA GLY A 78 16.33 4.43 14.57
C GLY A 78 17.49 4.08 13.65
N GLY A 79 18.29 5.08 13.25
CA GLY A 79 19.43 4.89 12.36
C GLY A 79 20.10 6.20 11.98
N LYS A 80 21.08 6.62 12.81
CA LYS A 80 22.12 7.64 12.62
C LYS A 80 21.74 8.94 11.89
N ASP A 81 21.59 9.99 12.70
CA ASP A 81 21.99 11.34 12.33
C ASP A 81 23.54 11.40 12.32
N GLU A 82 24.14 11.35 11.13
CA GLU A 82 25.47 11.89 10.79
C GLU A 82 25.38 12.64 9.46
#